data_AF-A0A351YXE0-F1
#
_entry.id   AF-A0A351YXE0-F1
#
_cell.length_a   1.000
_cell.length_b   1.000
_cell.length_c   1.000
_cell.angle_alpha   90.00
_cell.angle_beta   90.00
_cell.angle_gamma   90.00
#
_symmetry.space_group_name_H-M   'P 1'
#
loop_
_entity.id
_entity.type
_entity.pdbx_description
1 polymer ?
#
loop_
_entity_poly.entity_id
_entity_poly.type
_entity_poly.pdbx_seq_one_letter_code
_entity_poly.pdbx_strand_id
1 'polypeptide(L)'
;MNREEHVVIKDKTFTDIAVNELADVKARLMIYRYYHQNKTAAKLPVFKKFLTCYEQMNDYDKLRVDRKATDLFANYMTNPLGFMPYKTLKRRAFILWLIFFCIFFFGFGALFGDYMLIYVKLM
;
A
#
# COMPACT_ATOMS: atom_id res chain seq x y z
N MET A 1 -7.74 -4.12 -28.89
CA MET A 1 -6.44 -3.99 -28.19
C MET A 1 -6.09 -2.52 -28.20
N ASN A 2 -6.68 -1.75 -27.28
CA ASN A 2 -6.56 -0.30 -27.26
C ASN A 2 -5.18 0.07 -26.72
N ARG A 3 -4.34 0.68 -27.56
CA ARG A 3 -3.13 1.36 -27.12
C ARG A 3 -3.58 2.66 -26.48
N GLU A 4 -3.44 2.75 -25.16
CA GLU A 4 -3.59 4.01 -24.44
C GLU A 4 -2.40 4.89 -24.80
N GLU A 5 -2.57 5.74 -25.81
CA GLU A 5 -1.62 6.80 -26.12
C GLU A 5 -1.72 7.86 -25.01
N HIS A 6 -0.77 7.82 -24.07
CA HIS A 6 -0.63 8.87 -23.07
C HIS A 6 -0.15 10.16 -23.75
N VAL A 7 -1.02 11.17 -23.77
CA VAL A 7 -0.71 12.54 -24.21
C VAL A 7 0.37 13.11 -23.29
N VAL A 8 1.60 13.20 -23.82
CA VAL A 8 2.74 13.82 -23.13
C VAL A 8 2.49 15.34 -23.07
N ILE A 9 2.15 15.83 -21.88
CA ILE A 9 1.97 17.26 -21.59
C ILE A 9 3.32 17.97 -21.83
N LYS A 10 3.29 19.04 -22.63
CA LYS A 10 4.40 19.82 -23.21
C LYS A 10 5.52 20.31 -22.28
N ASP A 11 5.36 20.20 -20.96
CA ASP A 11 6.25 20.82 -19.97
C ASP A 11 7.18 19.83 -19.24
N LYS A 12 7.13 18.53 -19.56
CA LYS A 12 8.00 17.52 -18.94
C LYS A 12 8.92 16.88 -19.97
N THR A 13 10.21 16.88 -19.69
CA THR A 13 11.19 16.19 -20.54
C THR A 13 10.99 14.67 -20.46
N PHE A 14 11.30 13.93 -21.52
CA PHE A 14 11.21 12.45 -21.51
C PHE A 14 12.04 11.84 -20.38
N THR A 15 13.14 12.48 -20.00
CA THR A 15 13.98 12.12 -18.84
C THR A 15 13.23 12.30 -17.52
N ASP A 16 12.43 13.35 -17.35
CA ASP A 16 11.61 13.53 -16.15
C ASP A 16 10.52 12.46 -16.00
N ILE A 17 9.92 12.05 -17.12
CA ILE A 17 8.94 10.96 -17.15
C ILE A 17 9.62 9.65 -16.74
N ALA A 18 10.76 9.32 -17.35
CA ALA A 18 11.52 8.12 -17.02
C ALA A 18 11.96 8.11 -15.54
N VAL A 19 12.42 9.24 -15.00
CA VAL A 19 12.78 9.37 -13.58
C VAL A 19 11.58 9.13 -12.67
N ASN A 20 10.38 9.62 -13.04
CA ASN A 20 9.17 9.39 -12.25
C ASN A 20 8.74 7.92 -12.26
N GLU A 21 8.76 7.28 -13.43
CA GLU A 21 8.40 5.86 -13.56
C GLU A 21 9.40 4.96 -12.82
N LEU A 22 10.69 5.23 -12.95
CA LEU A 22 11.74 4.51 -12.23
C LEU A 22 11.63 4.71 -10.72
N ALA A 23 11.30 5.92 -10.26
CA ALA A 23 11.07 6.21 -8.85
C ALA A 23 9.85 5.46 -8.30
N ASP A 24 8.75 5.37 -9.06
CA ASP A 24 7.57 4.57 -8.69
C ASP A 24 7.94 3.08 -8.57
N VAL A 25 8.61 2.52 -9.59
CA VAL A 25 9.06 1.12 -9.55
C VAL A 25 9.98 0.88 -8.34
N LYS A 26 10.94 1.77 -8.08
CA LYS A 26 11.84 1.67 -6.91
C LYS A 26 11.05 1.72 -5.60
N ALA A 27 10.10 2.64 -5.46
CA ALA A 27 9.26 2.76 -4.27
C ALA A 27 8.44 1.49 -4.01
N ARG A 28 7.79 0.93 -5.04
CA ARG A 28 7.06 -0.34 -4.94
C ARG A 28 7.95 -1.51 -4.51
N LEU A 29 9.18 -1.55 -5.02
CA LEU A 29 10.18 -2.55 -4.63
C LEU A 29 10.61 -2.38 -3.17
N MET A 30 10.75 -1.13 -2.68
CA MET A 30 11.01 -0.87 -1.26
C MET A 30 9.88 -1.37 -0.36
N ILE A 31 8.61 -1.16 -0.74
CA ILE A 31 7.46 -1.69 0.00
C ILE A 31 7.45 -3.21 0.00
N TYR A 32 7.70 -3.81 -1.15
CA TYR A 32 7.77 -5.27 -1.26
C TYR A 32 8.87 -5.83 -0.35
N ARG A 33 10.06 -5.21 -0.31
CA ARG A 33 11.15 -5.58 0.62
C ARG A 33 10.74 -5.42 2.08
N TYR A 34 10.02 -4.37 2.42
CA TYR A 34 9.51 -4.12 3.75
C TYR A 34 8.55 -5.22 4.22
N TYR A 35 7.59 -5.63 3.38
CA TYR A 35 6.59 -6.64 3.77
C TYR A 35 7.01 -8.11 3.58
N HIS A 36 7.82 -8.43 2.56
CA HIS A 36 8.14 -9.81 2.17
C HIS A 36 9.53 -10.27 2.62
N GLN A 37 10.22 -9.46 3.42
CA GLN A 37 11.61 -9.63 3.86
C GLN A 37 12.61 -9.66 2.68
N ASN A 38 13.75 -8.97 2.87
CA ASN A 38 14.75 -8.61 1.85
C ASN A 38 15.16 -9.67 0.81
N LYS A 39 14.99 -10.97 1.08
CA LYS A 39 15.55 -12.07 0.26
C LYS A 39 14.72 -12.43 -0.98
N THR A 40 13.44 -12.04 -1.06
CA THR A 40 12.56 -12.43 -2.18
C THR A 40 12.44 -11.37 -3.27
N ALA A 41 12.63 -10.09 -2.93
CA ALA A 41 12.46 -8.97 -3.85
C ALA A 41 13.44 -9.02 -5.04
N ALA A 42 14.70 -9.38 -4.78
CA ALA A 42 15.76 -9.44 -5.79
C ALA A 42 15.54 -10.51 -6.87
N LYS A 43 14.63 -11.47 -6.62
CA LYS A 43 14.30 -12.54 -7.58
C LYS A 43 13.24 -12.10 -8.59
N LEU A 44 12.56 -10.97 -8.37
CA LEU A 44 11.52 -10.48 -9.26
C LEU A 44 12.14 -10.01 -10.59
N PRO A 45 11.58 -10.39 -11.75
CA PRO A 45 12.09 -9.97 -13.06
C PRO A 45 12.03 -8.44 -13.23
N VAL A 46 11.04 -7.80 -12.62
CA VAL A 46 10.91 -6.33 -12.58
C VAL A 46 12.07 -5.69 -11.82
N PHE A 47 12.50 -6.28 -10.69
CA PHE A 47 13.64 -5.79 -9.92
C PHE A 47 14.95 -5.88 -10.71
N LYS A 48 15.16 -6.98 -11.45
CA LYS A 48 16.33 -7.16 -12.31
C LYS A 48 16.38 -6.13 -13.44
N LYS A 49 15.26 -5.91 -14.13
CA LYS A 49 15.15 -4.88 -15.18
C LYS A 49 15.40 -3.49 -14.62
N PHE A 50 14.81 -3.18 -13.46
CA PHE A 50 15.04 -1.92 -12.76
C PHE A 50 16.53 -1.69 -12.48
N LEU A 51 17.23 -2.69 -11.92
CA LEU A 51 18.67 -2.57 -11.62
C LEU A 51 19.49 -2.27 -12.88
N THR A 52 19.25 -2.99 -13.97
CA THR A 52 19.97 -2.76 -15.23
C THR A 52 19.76 -1.33 -15.75
N CYS A 53 18.52 -0.83 -15.73
CA CYS A 53 18.23 0.55 -16.13
C CYS A 53 18.87 1.55 -15.18
N TYR A 54 18.79 1.31 -13.86
CA TYR A 54 19.32 2.19 -12.83
C TYR A 54 20.84 2.30 -12.91
N GLU A 55 21.55 1.21 -13.20
CA GLU A 55 23.01 1.19 -13.34
C GLU A 55 23.49 2.05 -14.53
N GLN A 56 22.72 2.06 -15.63
CA GLN A 56 23.00 2.83 -16.85
C GLN A 56 22.72 4.34 -16.71
N MET A 57 22.13 4.80 -15.60
CA MET A 57 21.84 6.21 -15.37
C MET A 57 23.04 6.99 -14.83
N ASN A 58 23.04 8.29 -15.14
CA ASN A 58 23.97 9.25 -14.52
C ASN A 58 23.70 9.41 -13.01
N ASP A 59 24.74 9.74 -12.25
CA ASP A 59 24.65 9.87 -10.79
C ASP A 59 23.65 10.94 -10.33
N TYR A 60 23.52 12.03 -11.11
CA TYR A 60 22.52 13.06 -10.86
C TYR A 60 21.09 12.51 -10.95
N ASP A 61 20.77 11.75 -11.99
CA ASP A 61 19.42 11.20 -12.16
C ASP A 61 19.15 10.05 -11.18
N LYS A 62 20.17 9.26 -10.82
CA LYS A 62 20.09 8.29 -9.72
C LYS A 62 19.66 8.96 -8.43
N LEU A 63 20.28 10.08 -8.06
CA LEU A 63 19.94 10.82 -6.84
C LEU A 63 18.50 11.37 -6.89
N ARG A 64 18.03 11.82 -8.06
CA ARG A 64 16.64 12.26 -8.25
C ARG A 64 15.64 11.13 -8.11
N VAL A 65 15.93 9.97 -8.71
CA VAL A 65 15.13 8.75 -8.58
C VAL A 65 15.03 8.35 -7.12
N ASP A 66 16.13 8.39 -6.39
CA ASP A 66 16.21 7.94 -4.99
C ASP A 66 15.38 8.81 -4.07
N ARG A 67 15.52 10.13 -4.20
CA ARG A 67 14.74 11.08 -3.43
C ARG A 67 13.24 10.94 -3.70
N LYS A 68 12.85 10.88 -4.98
CA LYS A 68 11.43 10.68 -5.35
C LYS A 68 10.90 9.34 -4.87
N ALA A 69 11.70 8.28 -4.95
CA ALA A 69 11.31 6.96 -4.50
C ALA A 69 11.09 6.91 -2.99
N THR A 70 11.90 7.60 -2.19
CA THR A 70 11.69 7.72 -0.74
C THR A 70 10.42 8.50 -0.41
N ASP A 71 10.13 9.58 -1.14
CA ASP A 71 8.91 10.37 -0.93
C ASP A 71 7.66 9.55 -1.30
N LEU A 72 7.71 8.83 -2.43
CA LEU A 72 6.65 7.91 -2.85
C LEU A 72 6.48 6.74 -1.89
N PHE A 73 7.58 6.18 -1.38
CA PHE A 73 7.55 5.12 -0.38
C PHE A 73 6.82 5.57 0.90
N ALA A 74 7.11 6.77 1.40
CA ALA A 74 6.40 7.36 2.53
C ALA A 74 4.89 7.49 2.24
N ASN A 75 4.51 8.00 1.06
CA ASN A 75 3.11 8.12 0.65
C ASN A 75 2.41 6.77 0.49
N TYR A 76 3.11 5.72 0.07
CA TYR A 76 2.51 4.38 -0.02
C TYR A 76 2.39 3.71 1.35
N MET A 77 3.28 4.02 2.29
CA MET A 77 3.22 3.51 3.66
C MET A 77 2.04 4.09 4.46
N THR A 78 1.52 5.27 4.11
CA THR A 78 0.29 5.80 4.74
C THR A 78 -0.95 5.00 4.33
N ASN A 79 -1.00 4.48 3.09
CA ASN A 79 -2.10 3.64 2.57
C ASN A 79 -1.59 2.33 1.93
N PRO A 80 -1.11 1.37 2.74
CA PRO A 80 -0.38 0.19 2.24
C PRO A 80 -1.26 -0.95 1.69
N LEU A 81 -2.58 -0.75 1.57
CA LEU A 81 -3.56 -1.81 1.29
C LEU A 81 -3.24 -2.59 -0.01
N GLY A 82 -2.76 -1.90 -1.05
CA GLY A 82 -2.42 -2.52 -2.33
C GLY A 82 -1.11 -3.31 -2.37
N PHE A 83 -0.26 -3.17 -1.34
CA PHE A 83 1.09 -3.73 -1.31
C PHE A 83 1.34 -4.68 -0.14
N MET A 84 0.36 -4.84 0.75
CA MET A 84 0.44 -5.79 1.86
C MET A 84 0.28 -7.24 1.37
N PRO A 85 1.07 -8.18 1.91
CA PRO A 85 0.85 -9.60 1.67
C PRO A 85 -0.53 -10.00 2.16
N TYR A 86 -1.17 -10.91 1.43
CA TYR A 86 -2.52 -11.41 1.73
C TYR A 86 -2.68 -11.88 3.18
N LYS A 87 -1.63 -12.50 3.75
CA LYS A 87 -1.60 -12.92 5.15
C LYS A 87 -1.76 -11.76 6.14
N THR A 88 -1.12 -10.63 5.87
CA THR A 88 -1.21 -9.41 6.70
C THR A 88 -2.57 -8.74 6.53
N LEU A 89 -3.08 -8.70 5.30
CA LEU A 89 -4.42 -8.17 5.00
C LEU A 89 -5.51 -8.96 5.73
N LYS A 90 -5.46 -10.30 5.68
CA LYS A 90 -6.40 -11.20 6.36
C LYS A 90 -6.40 -10.97 7.87
N ARG A 91 -5.24 -10.77 8.49
CA ARG A 91 -5.12 -10.49 9.93
C ARG A 91 -5.78 -9.17 10.31
N ARG A 92 -5.58 -8.10 9.52
CA ARG A 92 -6.25 -6.80 9.75
C ARG A 92 -7.76 -6.90 9.59
N ALA A 93 -8.23 -7.55 8.53
CA ALA A 93 -9.66 -7.77 8.31
C ALA A 93 -10.29 -8.56 9.45
N PHE A 94 -9.60 -9.59 9.96
CA PHE A 94 -10.04 -10.36 11.11
C PHE A 94 -10.14 -9.52 12.40
N ILE A 95 -9.17 -8.62 12.64
CA ILE A 95 -9.23 -7.71 13.81
C ILE A 95 -10.43 -6.78 13.71
N LEU A 96 -10.67 -6.18 12.54
CA LEU A 96 -11.83 -5.31 12.31
C LEU A 96 -13.15 -6.08 12.50
N TRP A 97 -13.23 -7.29 11.96
CA TRP A 97 -14.36 -8.17 12.17
C TRP A 97 -14.58 -8.50 13.64
N LEU A 98 -13.50 -8.78 14.40
CA LEU A 98 -13.59 -9.08 15.82
C LEU A 98 -14.05 -7.87 16.64
N ILE A 99 -13.58 -6.67 16.32
CA ILE A 99 -14.06 -5.43 16.94
C ILE A 99 -15.55 -5.25 16.67
N PHE A 100 -15.98 -5.43 15.41
CA PHE A 100 -17.39 -5.32 15.05
C PHE A 100 -18.25 -6.37 15.78
N PHE A 101 -17.75 -7.61 15.89
CA PHE A 101 -18.40 -8.67 16.64
C PHE A 101 -18.54 -8.34 18.14
N CYS A 102 -17.50 -7.79 18.76
CA CYS A 102 -17.55 -7.36 20.16
C CYS A 102 -18.56 -6.20 20.35
N ILE A 103 -18.55 -5.19 19.48
CA ILE A 103 -19.50 -4.07 19.53
C ILE A 103 -20.94 -4.59 19.39
N PHE A 104 -21.16 -5.52 18.47
CA PHE A 104 -22.47 -6.15 18.28
C PHE A 104 -22.92 -6.89 19.55
N PHE A 105 -22.07 -7.73 20.15
CA PHE A 105 -22.42 -8.51 21.35
C PHE A 105 -22.65 -7.64 22.58
N PHE A 106 -21.78 -6.68 22.88
CA PHE A 106 -21.92 -5.81 24.05
C PHE A 106 -22.99 -4.73 23.86
N GLY A 107 -23.17 -4.22 22.64
CA GLY A 107 -24.21 -3.25 22.32
C GLY A 107 -25.62 -3.84 22.38
N PHE A 108 -25.83 -5.06 21.86
CA PHE A 108 -27.13 -5.72 21.97
C PHE A 108 -27.41 -6.26 23.38
N GLY A 109 -26.38 -6.73 24.10
CA GLY A 109 -26.51 -7.21 25.47
C GLY A 109 -26.95 -6.11 26.45
N ALA A 110 -26.43 -4.89 26.30
CA ALA A 110 -26.84 -3.74 27.11
C ALA A 110 -28.31 -3.34 26.85
N LEU A 111 -28.72 -3.29 25.58
CA LEU A 111 -30.12 -3.00 25.22
C LEU A 111 -31.08 -4.05 25.77
N PHE A 112 -30.78 -5.34 25.62
CA PHE A 112 -31.63 -6.42 26.15
C PHE A 112 -31.75 -6.40 27.68
N GLY A 113 -30.66 -6.06 28.38
CA GLY A 113 -30.66 -5.89 29.84
C GLY A 113 -31.61 -4.77 30.29
N ASP A 114 -31.54 -3.61 29.64
CA ASP A 114 -32.41 -2.47 29.95
C ASP A 114 -33.89 -2.74 29.62
N TYR A 115 -34.16 -3.41 28.48
CA TYR A 115 -35.54 -3.80 28.11
C TYR A 115 -36.15 -4.80 29.10
N MET A 116 -35.39 -5.78 29.57
CA MET A 116 -35.87 -6.76 30.58
C MET A 116 -36.11 -6.09 31.93
N LEU A 117 -35.27 -5.14 32.35
CA LEU A 117 -35.40 -4.45 33.64
C LEU A 117 -36.62 -3.52 33.67
N ILE A 118 -36.96 -2.90 32.53
CA ILE A 118 -38.20 -2.14 32.36
C ILE A 118 -39.42 -3.08 32.38
N TYR A 119 -39.35 -4.23 31.69
CA TYR A 119 -40.44 -5.21 31.65
C TYR A 119 -40.79 -5.77 33.05
N VAL A 120 -39.77 -6.07 33.86
CA VAL A 120 -39.96 -6.57 35.24
C VAL A 120 -40.46 -5.48 36.20
N LYS A 121 -40.15 -4.20 35.96
CA LYS A 121 -40.69 -3.09 36.78
C LYS A 121 -42.13 -2.71 36.43
N LEU A 122 -42.62 -3.08 35.24
CA LEU A 122 -43.98 -2.76 34.79
C LEU A 122 -45.01 -3.85 35.16
N MET A 123 -44.54 -5.02 35.63
CA MET A 123 -45.35 -6.16 36.06
C MET A 123 -45.44 -6.21 37.59
#